data_AF-Q6SYW2-F1
#
_entry.id   AF-Q6SYW2-F1
#
_cell.length_a   1.000
_cell.length_b   1.000
_cell.length_c   1.000
_cell.angle_alpha   90.00
_cell.angle_beta   90.00
_cell.angle_gamma   90.00
#
_symmetry.space_group_name_H-M   'P 1'
#
loop_
_entity.id
_entity.type
_entity.pdbx_description
1 polymer ?
#
loop_
_entity_poly.entity_id
_entity_poly.type
_entity_poly.pdbx_seq_one_letter_code
_entity_poly.pdbx_strand_id
1 'polypeptide(L)' 'SKKAQVPYCVSLAWSADGSTLYSGYTDGQIRVWAVGHSL' A
#
# COMPACT_ATOMS: atom_id res chain seq x y z
N SER A 1 -2.07 -2.08 29.21
CA SER A 1 -2.67 -2.26 27.87
C SER A 1 -1.58 -2.02 26.83
N LYS A 2 -1.35 -2.95 25.89
CA LYS A 2 -0.50 -2.64 24.73
C LYS A 2 -1.22 -1.58 23.91
N LYS A 3 -0.65 -0.38 23.76
CA LYS A 3 -1.19 0.60 22.80
C LYS A 3 -1.14 -0.05 21.43
N ALA A 4 -2.27 -0.06 20.72
CA ALA A 4 -2.28 -0.51 19.33
C ALA A 4 -1.30 0.38 18.55
N GLN A 5 -0.30 -0.24 17.94
CA GLN A 5 0.68 0.48 17.14
C GLN A 5 0.02 0.86 15.82
N VAL A 6 0.20 2.10 15.37
CA VAL A 6 -0.33 2.54 14.08
C VAL A 6 0.37 1.75 12.96
N PRO A 7 -0.38 1.09 12.05
CA PRO A 7 0.23 0.38 10.93
C PRO A 7 1.02 1.33 10.04
N TYR A 8 2.20 0.91 9.59
CA TYR A 8 3.02 1.66 8.64
C TYR A 8 3.45 0.78 7.47
N CYS A 9 3.76 1.43 6.34
CA CYS A 9 4.14 0.75 5.11
C CYS A 9 5.59 0.27 5.18
N VAL A 10 5.84 -0.96 4.72
CA VAL A 10 7.17 -1.59 4.72
C VAL A 10 7.66 -1.99 3.34
N SER A 11 6.76 -2.07 2.35
CA SER A 11 7.10 -2.47 0.99
C SER A 11 6.15 -1.85 -0.03
N LEU A 12 6.67 -1.59 -1.23
CA LEU A 12 5.92 -1.06 -2.36
C LEU A 12 6.26 -1.86 -3.64
N ALA A 13 5.26 -2.07 -4.48
CA ALA A 13 5.42 -2.69 -5.79
C ALA A 13 4.40 -2.11 -6.78
N TRP A 14 4.85 -1.89 -8.01
CA TRP A 14 3.99 -1.48 -9.12
C TRP A 14 3.51 -2.69 -9.92
N SER A 15 2.29 -2.65 -10.44
CA SER A 15 1.90 -3.53 -11.54
C SER A 15 2.75 -3.23 -12.77
N ALA A 16 2.91 -4.22 -13.65
CA ALA A 16 3.77 -4.09 -14.83
C ALA A 16 3.30 -2.98 -15.80
N ASP A 17 2.00 -2.71 -15.84
CA ASP A 17 1.39 -1.64 -16.65
C ASP A 17 1.39 -0.26 -15.95
N GLY A 18 1.86 -0.18 -14.70
CA GLY A 18 1.90 1.04 -13.90
C GLY A 18 0.53 1.56 -13.43
N SER A 19 -0.56 0.86 -13.72
CA SER A 19 -1.91 1.31 -13.39
C SER A 19 -2.26 1.12 -11.90
N THR A 20 -1.51 0.25 -11.20
CA THR A 20 -1.79 -0.13 -9.83
C THR A 20 -0.54 -0.08 -8.96
N LEU A 21 -0.67 0.55 -7.79
CA LEU A 21 0.33 0.50 -6.73
C LEU A 21 -0.14 -0.43 -5.60
N TYR A 22 0.72 -1.35 -5.19
CA TYR A 22 0.53 -2.21 -4.03
C TYR A 22 1.43 -1.75 -2.89
N SER A 23 0.84 -1.56 -1.71
CA SER A 23 1.56 -1.19 -0.49
C SER A 23 1.29 -2.20 0.63
N GLY A 24 2.36 -2.81 1.14
CA GLY A 24 2.30 -3.76 2.26
C GLY A 24 2.55 -3.08 3.61
N TYR A 25 1.79 -3.46 4.63
CA TYR A 25 1.81 -2.85 5.97
C TYR A 25 2.15 -3.85 7.08
N THR A 26 2.62 -3.34 8.22
CA THR A 26 2.97 -4.14 9.41
C THR A 26 1.82 -4.87 10.07
N ASP A 27 0.58 -4.55 9.71
CA ASP A 27 -0.63 -5.26 10.16
C ASP A 27 -0.95 -6.49 9.30
N GLY A 28 -0.09 -6.82 8.32
CA GLY A 28 -0.28 -7.94 7.41
C GLY A 28 -1.23 -7.63 6.25
N GLN A 29 -1.73 -6.39 6.14
CA GLN A 29 -2.64 -5.99 5.08
C GLN A 29 -1.88 -5.42 3.88
N ILE A 30 -2.44 -5.68 2.69
CA ILE A 30 -2.04 -5.02 1.44
C ILE A 30 -3.12 -4.02 1.07
N ARG A 31 -2.71 -2.78 0.79
CA ARG A 31 -3.58 -1.74 0.23
C ARG A 31 -3.27 -1.56 -1.25
N VAL A 32 -4.32 -1.36 -2.03
CA VAL A 32 -4.27 -1.29 -3.49
C VAL A 32 -4.77 0.08 -3.94
N TRP A 33 -4.02 0.73 -4.83
CA TRP A 33 -4.34 2.07 -5.33
C TRP A 33 -4.35 2.04 -6.85
N ALA A 34 -5.46 2.45 -7.46
CA ALA A 34 -5.51 2.73 -8.89
C ALA A 34 -4.84 4.09 -9.14
N VAL A 35 -3.87 4.12 -10.06
CA VAL A 35 -3.13 5.33 -10.41
C VAL A 35 -3.60 5.79 -11.78
N GLY A 36 -4.40 6.85 -11.76
CA GLY A 36 -4.87 7.53 -12.96
C GLY A 36 -4.04 8.77 -13.25
N HIS A 37 -3.75 9.01 -14.52
CA HIS A 37 -3.26 10.30 -14.99
C HIS A 37 -4.47 11.17 -15.33
N SER A 38 -4.66 12.28 -14.63
CA SER A 38 -5.60 13.31 -15.07
C SER A 38 -4.95 14.07 -16.23
N LEU A 39 -5.62 14.07 -17.38
CA LEU A 39 -5.30 14.94 -18.52
C LEU A 39 -5.50 16.42 -18.16
#